data_AF-A0A970QDY2-F1
#
_entry.id   AF-A0A970QDY2-F1
#
_cell.length_a   1.000
_cell.length_b   1.000
_cell.length_c   1.000
_cell.angle_alpha   90.00
_cell.angle_beta   90.00
_cell.angle_gamma   90.00
#
_symmetry.space_group_name_H-M   'P 1'
#
loop_
_entity.id
_entity.type
_entity.pdbx_description
1 polymer ?
#
loop_
_entity_poly.entity_id
_entity_poly.type
_entity_poly.pdbx_seq_one_letter_code
_entity_poly.pdbx_strand_id
1 'polypeptide(L)'
;MSLKTILIVALSLICILLLVALLQKKEEAPSEAAATTDLVPPDPTPLDITPESEELPRITITEAMVDKLYLGHSYEDIEALWGAGSDESESEYRRPSDGYTSPFTIVWHIWNNPNRTRVRLGFVNNKLERKEFYRLDGYKISNEIDLDELK
;
A
#
# COMPACT_ATOMS: atom_id res chain seq x y z
N MET A 1 -25.73 8.27 32.63
CA MET A 1 -24.85 7.65 31.61
C MET A 1 -24.14 8.79 30.88
N SER A 2 -22.82 8.74 30.72
CA SER A 2 -22.05 9.83 30.08
C SER A 2 -22.21 9.77 28.56
N LEU A 3 -22.16 10.90 27.86
CA LEU A 3 -22.22 10.94 26.38
C LEU A 3 -21.20 9.99 25.73
N LYS A 4 -20.03 9.85 26.36
CA LYS A 4 -18.97 8.90 25.95
C LYS A 4 -19.42 7.44 26.06
N THR A 5 -20.15 7.07 27.12
CA THR A 5 -20.64 5.70 27.28
C THR A 5 -21.77 5.39 26.30
N ILE A 6 -22.60 6.37 25.95
CA ILE A 6 -23.64 6.21 24.92
C ILE A 6 -23.01 5.98 23.54
N LEU A 7 -21.98 6.77 23.19
CA LEU A 7 -21.26 6.60 21.91
C LEU A 7 -20.58 5.24 21.79
N ILE A 8 -19.92 4.76 22.86
CA ILE A 8 -19.25 3.45 22.86
C ILE A 8 -20.28 2.32 22.67
N VAL A 9 -21.43 2.39 23.35
CA VAL A 9 -22.50 1.39 23.24
C VAL A 9 -23.14 1.42 21.85
N ALA A 10 -23.35 2.61 21.28
CA ALA A 10 -23.88 2.73 19.92
C ALA A 10 -22.90 2.16 18.87
N LEU A 11 -21.61 2.45 19.00
CA LEU A 11 -20.58 1.95 18.09
C LEU A 11 -20.43 0.43 18.17
N SER A 12 -20.50 -0.15 19.37
CA SER A 12 -20.42 -1.60 19.54
C SER A 12 -21.62 -2.33 18.93
N LEU A 13 -22.84 -1.79 19.08
CA LEU A 13 -24.05 -2.32 18.47
C LEU A 13 -23.98 -2.33 16.93
N ILE A 14 -23.48 -1.25 16.32
CA ILE A 14 -23.30 -1.15 14.87
C ILE A 14 -22.28 -2.19 14.37
N CYS A 15 -21.18 -2.36 15.10
CA CYS A 15 -20.13 -3.31 14.73
C CYS A 15 -20.63 -4.77 14.77
N ILE A 16 -21.44 -5.12 15.79
CA ILE A 16 -22.07 -6.44 15.90
C ILE A 16 -23.07 -6.68 14.75
N LEU A 17 -23.88 -5.68 14.40
CA LEU A 17 -24.82 -5.77 13.27
C LEU A 17 -24.12 -6.01 11.93
N LEU A 18 -23.00 -5.32 11.68
CA LEU A 18 -22.20 -5.50 10.48
C LEU A 18 -21.57 -6.91 10.40
N LEU A 19 -21.08 -7.44 11.52
CA LEU A 19 -20.56 -8.81 11.61
C LEU A 19 -21.63 -9.86 11.25
N VAL A 20 -22.86 -9.70 11.76
CA VAL A 20 -23.98 -10.61 11.46
C VAL A 20 -24.36 -10.54 9.98
N ALA A 21 -24.41 -9.35 9.38
CA ALA A 21 -24.72 -9.18 7.96
C ALA A 21 -23.67 -9.83 7.04
N LEU A 22 -22.39 -9.76 7.41
CA LEU A 22 -21.30 -10.39 6.66
C LEU A 22 -21.33 -11.93 6.79
N LEU A 23 -21.72 -12.47 7.94
CA LEU A 23 -21.87 -13.90 8.15
C LEU A 23 -23.05 -14.48 7.34
N GLN A 24 -24.17 -13.76 7.24
CA GLN A 24 -25.34 -14.20 6.46
C GLN A 24 -25.10 -14.22 4.95
N LYS A 25 -24.14 -13.45 4.43
CA LYS A 25 -23.83 -13.40 2.99
C LYS A 25 -23.01 -14.60 2.49
N LYS A 26 -22.52 -15.49 3.37
CA LYS A 26 -21.58 -16.57 3.01
C LYS A 26 -22.24 -17.96 2.82
N GLU A 27 -23.53 -18.13 3.08
CA GLU A 27 -24.23 -19.41 2.89
C GLU A 27 -24.98 -19.46 1.55
N GLU A 28 -24.23 -19.65 0.46
CA GLU A 28 -24.79 -20.24 -0.76
C GLU A 28 -23.72 -21.17 -1.36
N ALA A 29 -23.68 -22.40 -0.83
CA ALA A 29 -23.00 -23.52 -1.46
C ALA A 29 -24.07 -24.50 -1.95
N PRO A 30 -24.09 -24.89 -3.24
CA PRO A 30 -24.88 -26.03 -3.67
C PRO A 30 -24.15 -27.31 -3.29
N SER A 31 -24.82 -28.08 -2.43
CA SER A 31 -24.62 -29.50 -2.22
C SER A 31 -24.98 -30.29 -3.48
N GLU A 32 -24.13 -31.22 -3.90
CA GLU A 32 -24.59 -32.47 -4.49
C GLU A 32 -23.60 -33.60 -4.18
N ALA A 33 -24.13 -34.68 -3.59
CA ALA A 33 -23.41 -35.86 -3.17
C ALA A 33 -23.70 -37.02 -4.12
N ALA A 34 -22.67 -37.78 -4.50
CA ALA A 34 -22.80 -39.21 -4.81
C ALA A 34 -21.42 -39.90 -4.78
N ALA A 35 -21.35 -40.99 -4.02
CA ALA A 35 -20.18 -41.85 -3.86
C ALA A 35 -19.99 -42.79 -5.06
N THR A 36 -18.74 -43.11 -5.42
CA THR A 36 -18.19 -44.48 -5.53
C THR A 36 -16.70 -44.44 -5.92
N THR A 37 -15.94 -45.29 -5.23
CA THR A 37 -14.56 -45.73 -5.50
C THR A 37 -14.32 -46.13 -6.95
N ASP A 38 -13.28 -45.61 -7.61
CA ASP A 38 -12.30 -46.43 -8.35
C ASP A 38 -11.03 -45.66 -8.73
N LEU A 39 -9.91 -46.38 -8.82
CA LEU A 39 -8.53 -45.91 -8.95
C LEU A 39 -8.11 -45.66 -10.42
N VAL A 40 -7.66 -44.44 -10.80
CA VAL A 40 -6.79 -44.18 -11.98
C VAL A 40 -5.94 -42.90 -11.75
N PRO A 41 -4.60 -42.88 -12.05
CA PRO A 41 -3.66 -41.77 -11.74
C PRO A 41 -3.70 -40.61 -12.78
N PRO A 42 -2.99 -39.48 -12.54
CA PRO A 42 -3.52 -38.12 -12.70
C PRO A 42 -3.54 -37.59 -14.13
N ASP A 43 -4.70 -37.07 -14.54
CA ASP A 43 -4.85 -36.17 -15.68
C ASP A 43 -4.38 -34.74 -15.29
N PRO A 44 -3.83 -33.95 -16.22
CA PRO A 44 -3.06 -32.76 -15.92
C PRO A 44 -3.96 -31.67 -15.34
N THR A 45 -3.43 -31.03 -14.30
CA THR A 45 -3.96 -29.86 -13.62
C THR A 45 -4.59 -28.87 -14.61
N PRO A 46 -5.87 -28.49 -14.47
CA PRO A 46 -6.43 -27.37 -15.19
C PRO A 46 -5.56 -26.15 -14.87
N LEU A 47 -5.07 -25.49 -15.91
CA LEU A 47 -4.32 -24.24 -15.81
C LEU A 47 -5.05 -23.31 -14.84
N ASP A 48 -4.34 -22.94 -13.78
CA ASP A 48 -4.73 -21.89 -12.85
C ASP A 48 -4.86 -20.61 -13.69
N ILE A 49 -6.09 -20.30 -14.11
CA ILE A 49 -6.41 -19.03 -14.72
C ILE A 49 -6.42 -18.05 -13.56
N THR A 50 -5.22 -17.66 -13.11
CA THR A 50 -5.04 -16.40 -12.38
C THR A 50 -5.73 -15.35 -13.23
N PRO A 51 -6.79 -14.69 -12.76
CA PRO A 51 -7.40 -13.63 -13.53
C PRO A 51 -6.30 -12.60 -13.78
N GLU A 52 -5.95 -12.44 -15.05
CA GLU A 52 -5.11 -11.38 -15.56
C GLU A 52 -5.74 -10.08 -15.04
N SER A 53 -5.15 -9.55 -13.96
CA SER A 53 -5.59 -8.31 -13.36
C SER A 53 -5.50 -7.27 -14.47
N GLU A 54 -6.65 -6.76 -14.92
CA GLU A 54 -6.71 -5.66 -15.88
C GLU A 54 -5.86 -4.52 -15.33
N GLU A 55 -4.63 -4.38 -15.84
CA GLU A 55 -3.70 -3.34 -15.43
C GLU A 55 -4.33 -2.01 -15.85
N LEU A 56 -4.91 -1.31 -14.87
CA LEU A 56 -5.44 0.03 -15.08
C LEU A 56 -4.34 0.90 -15.70
N PRO A 57 -4.69 1.81 -16.64
CA PRO A 57 -3.70 2.64 -17.32
C PRO A 57 -2.84 3.38 -16.30
N ARG A 58 -1.55 3.03 -16.28
CA ARG A 58 -0.58 3.53 -15.30
C ARG A 58 -0.51 5.05 -15.36
N ILE A 59 -0.82 5.70 -14.25
CA ILE A 59 -0.72 7.16 -14.16
C ILE A 59 0.76 7.55 -14.29
N THR A 60 1.02 8.70 -14.92
CA THR A 60 2.36 9.31 -14.85
C THR A 60 2.40 10.27 -13.68
N ILE A 61 3.12 9.92 -12.61
CA ILE A 61 3.28 10.76 -11.43
C ILE A 61 4.28 11.88 -11.77
N THR A 62 3.81 13.13 -11.74
CA THR A 62 4.66 14.29 -12.07
C THR A 62 5.35 14.84 -10.82
N GLU A 63 6.44 15.58 -11.03
CA GLU A 63 7.13 16.32 -9.96
C GLU A 63 6.16 17.21 -9.16
N ALA A 64 5.25 17.92 -9.83
CA ALA A 64 4.26 18.77 -9.18
C ALA A 64 3.28 17.98 -8.29
N MET A 65 3.02 16.71 -8.61
CA MET A 65 2.21 15.85 -7.74
C MET A 65 2.98 15.47 -6.48
N VAL A 66 4.27 15.15 -6.60
CA VAL A 66 5.15 14.83 -5.47
C VAL A 66 5.38 16.07 -4.58
N ASP A 67 5.54 17.24 -5.18
CA ASP A 67 5.72 18.49 -4.42
C ASP A 67 4.50 18.81 -3.55
N LYS A 68 3.29 18.63 -4.10
CA LYS A 68 2.02 18.81 -3.38
C LYS A 68 1.75 17.81 -2.26
N LEU A 69 2.48 16.67 -2.21
CA LEU A 69 2.34 15.73 -1.10
C LEU A 69 2.84 16.36 0.20
N TYR A 70 1.96 16.39 1.19
CA TYR A 70 2.34 16.72 2.56
C TYR A 70 3.05 15.53 3.21
N LEU A 71 4.01 15.83 4.09
CA LEU A 71 4.62 14.83 4.94
C LEU A 71 3.59 14.28 5.94
N GLY A 72 3.81 13.05 6.41
CA GLY A 72 2.92 12.38 7.37
C GLY A 72 1.75 11.60 6.75
N HIS A 73 1.55 11.65 5.44
CA HIS A 73 0.65 10.72 4.75
C HIS A 73 1.13 9.27 4.93
N SER A 74 0.19 8.33 5.07
CA SER A 74 0.54 6.92 5.01
C SER A 74 0.73 6.45 3.56
N TYR A 75 1.28 5.26 3.38
CA TYR A 75 1.38 4.68 2.05
C TYR A 75 -0.02 4.51 1.43
N GLU A 76 -0.98 4.04 2.22
CA GLU A 76 -2.36 3.81 1.78
C GLU A 76 -3.06 5.11 1.37
N ASP A 77 -2.78 6.23 2.06
CA ASP A 77 -3.31 7.54 1.67
C ASP A 77 -2.82 7.95 0.27
N ILE A 78 -1.54 7.68 -0.03
CA ILE A 78 -0.91 8.04 -1.29
C ILE A 78 -1.38 7.12 -2.41
N GLU A 79 -1.50 5.82 -2.13
CA GLU A 79 -2.09 4.86 -3.06
C GLU A 79 -3.52 5.24 -3.42
N ALA A 80 -4.34 5.65 -2.43
CA ALA A 80 -5.69 6.15 -2.67
C ALA A 80 -5.70 7.47 -3.46
N LEU A 81 -4.75 8.37 -3.22
CA LEU A 81 -4.65 9.65 -3.92
C LEU A 81 -4.25 9.49 -5.39
N TRP A 82 -3.33 8.58 -5.67
CA TRP A 82 -2.81 8.32 -7.01
C TRP A 82 -3.60 7.24 -7.74
N GLY A 83 -4.36 6.41 -7.02
CA GLY A 83 -5.03 5.24 -7.59
C GLY A 83 -4.05 4.21 -8.15
N ALA A 84 -2.81 4.20 -7.64
CA ALA A 84 -1.74 3.34 -8.11
C ALA A 84 -0.79 2.95 -6.96
N GLY A 85 -0.64 1.65 -6.75
CA GLY A 85 0.36 1.09 -5.84
C GLY A 85 1.78 1.25 -6.38
N SER A 86 2.77 1.10 -5.49
CA SER A 86 4.19 1.14 -5.87
C SER A 86 4.61 -0.08 -6.67
N ASP A 87 5.51 0.10 -7.62
CA ASP A 87 6.10 -0.99 -8.41
C ASP A 87 7.10 -1.82 -7.60
N GLU A 88 7.90 -1.13 -6.79
CA GLU A 88 8.97 -1.74 -6.02
C GLU A 88 8.98 -1.16 -4.60
N SER A 89 9.47 -1.97 -3.66
CA SER A 89 9.70 -1.54 -2.29
C SER A 89 11.10 -1.91 -1.83
N GLU A 90 11.77 -0.98 -1.18
CA GLU A 90 13.09 -1.18 -0.58
C GLU A 90 13.06 -0.79 0.91
N SER A 91 14.07 -1.20 1.66
CA SER A 91 14.22 -0.79 3.06
C SER A 91 15.64 -0.33 3.32
N GLU A 92 15.78 0.80 3.99
CA GLU A 92 17.06 1.40 4.32
C GLU A 92 17.15 1.66 5.82
N TYR A 93 18.16 1.08 6.46
CA TYR A 93 18.45 1.35 7.86
C TYR A 93 19.29 2.61 8.00
N ARG A 94 18.81 3.58 8.76
CA ARG A 94 19.52 4.82 9.08
C ARG A 94 19.92 4.83 10.55
N ARG A 95 21.17 5.22 10.81
CA ARG A 95 21.64 5.55 12.16
C ARG A 95 20.98 6.87 12.61
N PRO A 96 20.98 7.17 13.93
CA PRO A 96 20.50 8.45 14.41
C PRO A 96 21.19 9.59 13.67
N SER A 97 20.39 10.45 13.07
CA SER A 97 20.78 11.69 12.40
C SER A 97 19.76 12.77 12.79
N ASP A 98 20.00 14.01 12.38
CA ASP A 98 19.16 15.13 12.77
C ASP A 98 17.66 14.85 12.57
N GLY A 99 16.90 14.93 13.66
CA GLY A 99 15.47 14.60 13.72
C GLY A 99 15.11 13.29 14.42
N TYR A 100 16.06 12.36 14.60
CA TYR A 100 15.81 11.07 15.26
C TYR A 100 16.83 10.76 16.35
N THR A 101 16.36 10.42 17.55
CA THR A 101 17.21 10.07 18.71
C THR A 101 17.61 8.59 18.75
N SER A 102 16.99 7.76 17.92
CA SER A 102 17.26 6.33 17.79
C SER A 102 17.39 5.95 16.32
N PRO A 103 18.03 4.81 16.00
CA PRO A 103 18.02 4.32 14.63
C PRO A 103 16.60 4.06 14.15
N PHE A 104 16.40 4.16 12.84
CA PHE A 104 15.11 3.96 12.21
C PHE A 104 15.29 3.34 10.83
N THR A 105 14.23 2.70 10.33
CA THR A 105 14.19 2.14 8.99
C THR A 105 13.27 2.99 8.14
N ILE A 106 13.75 3.39 6.97
CA ILE A 106 12.94 3.99 5.93
C ILE A 106 12.48 2.86 5.02
N VAL A 107 11.18 2.71 4.85
CA VAL A 107 10.60 1.87 3.80
C VAL A 107 10.38 2.76 2.59
N TRP A 108 11.06 2.46 1.50
CA TRP A 108 10.98 3.20 0.26
C TRP A 108 10.00 2.52 -0.67
N HIS A 109 9.03 3.27 -1.19
CA HIS A 109 8.13 2.84 -2.25
C HIS A 109 8.50 3.56 -3.54
N ILE A 110 8.61 2.82 -4.64
CA ILE A 110 9.12 3.31 -5.91
C ILE A 110 8.06 3.16 -6.99
N TRP A 111 7.86 4.22 -7.76
CA TRP A 111 7.02 4.22 -8.95
C TRP A 111 7.89 4.56 -10.16
N ASN A 112 7.91 3.66 -11.14
CA ASN A 112 8.56 3.86 -12.43
C ASN A 112 7.50 4.33 -13.43
N ASN A 113 7.63 5.58 -13.86
CA ASN A 113 6.71 6.16 -14.82
C ASN A 113 7.00 5.66 -16.25
N PRO A 114 5.99 5.60 -17.13
CA PRO A 114 6.18 5.23 -18.55
C PRO A 114 7.16 6.16 -19.29
N ASN A 115 7.24 7.42 -18.87
CA ASN A 115 8.16 8.41 -19.41
C ASN A 115 9.60 8.27 -18.89
N ARG A 116 9.95 7.15 -18.23
CA ARG A 116 11.26 6.85 -17.63
C ARG A 116 11.70 7.76 -16.49
N THR A 117 10.82 8.64 -15.99
CA THR A 117 11.05 9.28 -14.69
C THR A 117 10.73 8.29 -13.57
N ARG A 118 11.29 8.53 -12.39
CA ARG A 118 11.09 7.67 -11.22
C ARG A 118 10.74 8.51 -10.01
N VAL A 119 9.81 8.01 -9.22
CA VAL A 119 9.44 8.59 -7.93
C VAL A 119 9.81 7.59 -6.84
N ARG A 120 10.41 8.07 -5.77
CA ARG A 120 10.76 7.26 -4.60
C ARG A 120 10.33 8.01 -3.34
N LEU A 121 9.40 7.41 -2.60
CA LEU A 121 8.85 8.00 -1.38
C LEU A 121 9.27 7.16 -0.18
N GLY A 122 9.83 7.80 0.83
CA GLY A 122 10.37 7.16 2.02
C GLY A 122 9.47 7.36 3.22
N PHE A 123 9.12 6.24 3.86
CA PHE A 123 8.22 6.19 4.99
C PHE A 123 8.94 5.70 6.23
N VAL A 124 8.75 6.42 7.33
CA VAL A 124 9.20 5.99 8.66
C VAL A 124 7.95 5.79 9.51
N ASN A 125 7.79 4.62 10.13
CA ASN A 125 6.59 4.28 10.91
C ASN A 125 5.26 4.48 10.13
N ASN A 126 5.25 4.11 8.84
CA ASN A 126 4.14 4.34 7.91
C ASN A 126 3.73 5.82 7.75
N LYS A 127 4.71 6.73 7.84
CA LYS A 127 4.52 8.16 7.62
C LYS A 127 5.53 8.68 6.61
N LEU A 128 5.04 9.40 5.60
CA LEU A 128 5.86 9.97 4.55
C LEU A 128 6.79 11.03 5.15
N GLU A 129 8.09 10.81 5.03
CA GLU A 129 9.14 11.68 5.59
C GLU A 129 10.12 12.14 4.49
N ARG A 130 10.22 11.37 3.41
CA ARG A 130 11.17 11.60 2.31
C ARG A 130 10.47 11.50 0.97
N LYS A 131 10.83 12.41 0.06
CA LYS A 131 10.30 12.51 -1.30
C LYS A 131 11.48 12.69 -2.25
N GLU A 132 11.66 11.76 -3.17
CA GLU A 132 12.67 11.84 -4.23
C GLU A 132 11.99 11.73 -5.60
N PHE A 133 12.30 12.66 -6.49
CA PHE A 133 11.89 12.64 -7.89
C PHE A 133 13.12 12.63 -8.79
N TYR A 134 13.24 11.61 -9.63
CA TYR A 134 14.32 11.45 -10.59
C TYR A 134 13.82 11.84 -11.98
N ARG A 135 14.37 12.94 -12.49
CA ARG A 135 14.11 13.42 -13.84
C ARG A 135 14.89 12.61 -14.88
N LEU A 136 14.50 12.78 -16.14
CA LEU A 136 15.13 12.12 -17.30
C LEU A 136 16.61 12.49 -17.50
N ASP A 137 17.00 13.69 -17.07
CA ASP A 137 18.38 14.20 -17.10
C ASP A 137 19.25 13.62 -15.99
N GLY A 138 18.70 12.74 -15.14
CA GLY A 138 19.38 12.17 -13.98
C GLY A 138 19.40 13.09 -12.77
N TYR A 139 18.82 14.28 -12.85
CA TYR A 139 18.72 15.19 -11.71
C TYR A 139 17.73 14.64 -10.68
N LYS A 140 18.17 14.61 -9.41
CA LYS A 140 17.37 14.18 -8.26
C LYS A 140 16.86 15.41 -7.50
N ILE A 141 15.54 15.50 -7.37
CA ILE A 141 14.90 16.47 -6.48
C ILE A 141 14.54 15.74 -5.20
N SER A 142 15.02 16.23 -4.07
CA SER A 142 14.72 15.69 -2.75
C SER A 142 14.21 16.78 -1.82
N ASN A 143 13.34 16.41 -0.86
CA ASN A 143 13.01 17.29 0.26
C ASN A 143 14.07 17.28 1.37
N GLU A 144 15.01 16.35 1.33
CA GLU A 144 16.12 16.27 2.28
C GLU A 144 17.22 17.25 1.87
N ILE A 145 17.63 18.11 2.81
CA ILE A 145 18.78 18.99 2.65
C ILE A 145 19.99 18.22 3.15
N ASP A 146 20.97 17.99 2.28
CA ASP A 146 22.26 17.47 2.71
C ASP A 146 23.07 18.61 3.37
N LEU A 147 23.28 18.51 4.67
CA LEU A 147 24.03 19.52 5.44
C LEU A 147 25.54 19.41 5.22
N ASP A 148 26.04 18.28 4.70
CA ASP A 148 27.46 18.12 4.39
C ASP A 148 27.86 18.82 3.10
N GLU A 149 26.91 19.04 2.17
CA GLU A 149 27.12 19.84 0.95
C GLU A 149 27.17 21.36 1.21
N LEU A 150 26.85 21.81 2.43
CA LEU A 150 26.82 23.23 2.82
C LEU A 150 28.12 23.72 3.51
N LYS A 151 29.17 22.90 3.57
CA LYS A 151 30.46 23.20 4.20
C LYS A 151 31.52 23.63 3.19
#